data_AF-A0A8E0R174-F1
#
_entry.id   AF-A0A8E0R174-F1
#
_cell.length_a   1.000
_cell.length_b   1.000
_cell.length_c   1.000
_cell.angle_alpha   90.00
_cell.angle_beta   90.00
_cell.angle_gamma   90.00
#
_symmetry.space_group_name_H-M   'P 1'
#
loop_
_entity.id
_entity.type
_entity.pdbx_description
1 polymer ?
#
loop_
_entity_poly.entity_id
_entity_poly.type
_entity_poly.pdbx_seq_one_letter_code
_entity_poly.pdbx_strand_id
1 'polypeptide(L)'
;MSGSERRVFETLLYAIPFLLAQNLVAAIVVLRTKKNSVFRYMWIVWSIFVFSRWLQIPISHGESATYTTKVGIQLFMVIIHGFNLILVNPLDKHELLQTKTIDSKDHFPCKTYKVARLFIYLRGVRTPWQVKRIPSHPKYLAQQPKAQISRNTFLIRQAAILAWLYLFLNCTGYLAARDSSLLSKPVYGLDYLRVSKEEWRIRIMTSLIFWFAFLRAAVDIDYRTASILCVGTGLDTPEEWPPLFGRAREAYTLRNFWG
;
A
#
# COMPACT_ATOMS: atom_id res chain seq x y z
N MET A 1 -26.92 0.33 -14.49
CA MET A 1 -25.88 0.65 -13.48
C MET A 1 -26.25 1.96 -12.82
N SER A 2 -26.36 1.95 -11.50
CA SER A 2 -26.52 3.17 -10.70
C SER A 2 -25.34 4.11 -10.95
N GLY A 3 -25.57 5.44 -10.88
CA GLY A 3 -24.50 6.44 -11.02
C GLY A 3 -23.36 6.29 -10.01
N SER A 4 -23.56 5.54 -8.92
CA SER A 4 -22.50 5.16 -7.98
C SER A 4 -21.64 3.99 -8.49
N GLU A 5 -22.26 2.95 -9.06
CA GLU A 5 -21.56 1.77 -9.60
C GLU A 5 -20.70 2.14 -10.81
N ARG A 6 -21.21 3.04 -11.66
CA ARG A 6 -20.48 3.56 -12.81
C ARG A 6 -19.21 4.30 -12.40
N ARG A 7 -19.27 5.13 -11.35
CA ARG A 7 -18.12 5.85 -10.81
C ARG A 7 -17.06 4.92 -10.20
N VAL A 8 -17.47 3.86 -9.50
CA VAL A 8 -16.53 2.85 -8.95
C VAL A 8 -15.84 2.09 -10.08
N PHE A 9 -16.60 1.65 -11.08
CA PHE A 9 -16.06 0.93 -12.23
C PHE A 9 -15.08 1.81 -13.03
N GLU A 10 -15.45 3.06 -13.31
CA GLU A 10 -14.56 4.02 -13.97
C GLU A 10 -13.29 4.27 -13.14
N THR A 11 -13.40 4.42 -11.80
CA THR A 11 -12.24 4.58 -10.92
C THR A 11 -11.29 3.40 -11.00
N LEU A 12 -11.81 2.17 -10.96
CA LEU A 12 -11.00 0.95 -11.08
C LEU A 12 -10.36 0.82 -12.46
N LEU A 13 -11.12 1.15 -13.51
CA LEU A 13 -10.65 1.13 -14.89
C LEU A 13 -9.48 2.08 -15.12
N TYR A 14 -9.46 3.24 -14.45
CA TYR A 14 -8.31 4.15 -14.51
C TYR A 14 -7.19 3.74 -13.54
N ALA A 15 -7.49 3.41 -12.29
CA ALA A 15 -6.47 3.16 -11.27
C ALA A 15 -5.56 1.97 -11.58
N ILE A 16 -6.11 0.88 -12.14
CA ILE A 16 -5.36 -0.35 -12.41
C ILE A 16 -4.26 -0.11 -13.46
N PRO A 17 -4.53 0.48 -14.65
CA PRO A 17 -3.49 0.84 -15.62
C PRO A 17 -2.38 1.71 -15.05
N PHE A 18 -2.71 2.70 -14.21
CA PHE A 18 -1.70 3.56 -13.58
C PHE A 18 -0.79 2.77 -12.64
N LEU A 19 -1.36 1.92 -11.78
CA LEU A 19 -0.60 1.05 -10.89
C LEU A 19 0.28 0.06 -11.67
N LEU A 20 -0.25 -0.54 -12.73
CA LEU A 20 0.52 -1.44 -13.59
C LEU A 20 1.67 -0.70 -14.30
N ALA A 21 1.39 0.46 -14.90
CA ALA A 21 2.39 1.27 -15.58
C ALA A 21 3.52 1.72 -14.65
N GLN A 22 3.19 2.05 -13.39
CA GLN A 22 4.20 2.52 -12.44
C GLN A 22 5.09 1.39 -11.90
N ASN A 23 4.52 0.21 -11.64
CA ASN A 23 5.24 -0.93 -11.07
C ASN A 23 5.92 -1.82 -12.13
N LEU A 24 5.32 -2.03 -13.31
CA LEU A 24 5.89 -2.87 -14.37
C LEU A 24 7.10 -2.20 -15.02
N VAL A 25 7.04 -0.90 -15.29
CA VAL A 25 8.18 -0.17 -15.88
C VAL A 25 9.36 -0.15 -14.91
N ALA A 26 9.10 0.09 -13.62
CA ALA A 26 10.09 -0.05 -12.55
C ALA A 26 10.76 -1.44 -12.57
N ALA A 27 9.97 -2.50 -12.67
CA ALA A 27 10.45 -3.87 -12.74
C ALA A 27 11.30 -4.16 -13.99
N ILE A 28 10.87 -3.67 -15.16
CA ILE A 28 11.63 -3.83 -16.42
C ILE A 28 12.99 -3.12 -16.31
N VAL A 29 13.02 -1.91 -15.74
CA VAL A 29 14.27 -1.17 -15.51
C VAL A 29 15.21 -1.99 -14.61
N VAL A 30 14.72 -2.54 -13.51
CA VAL A 30 15.53 -3.39 -12.61
C VAL A 30 16.07 -4.64 -13.33
N LEU A 31 15.25 -5.30 -14.16
CA LEU A 31 15.64 -6.54 -14.85
C LEU A 31 16.60 -6.34 -16.01
N ARG A 32 16.59 -5.17 -16.65
CA ARG A 32 17.35 -4.87 -17.87
C ARG A 32 18.59 -4.02 -17.62
N THR A 33 18.69 -3.35 -16.48
CA THR A 33 19.77 -2.41 -16.19
C THR A 33 20.66 -2.86 -15.03
N LYS A 34 21.97 -2.57 -15.13
CA LYS A 34 22.91 -2.74 -14.02
C LYS A 34 22.69 -1.69 -12.93
N LYS A 35 23.15 -1.96 -11.69
CA LYS A 35 22.94 -1.09 -10.50
C LYS A 35 23.29 0.38 -10.73
N ASN A 36 24.40 0.68 -11.41
CA ASN A 36 24.90 2.05 -11.62
C ASN A 36 24.56 2.63 -13.01
N SER A 37 23.57 2.06 -13.68
CA SER A 37 23.20 2.50 -15.03
C SER A 37 22.48 3.84 -15.01
N VAL A 38 22.89 4.77 -15.87
CA VAL A 38 22.23 6.08 -16.04
C VAL A 38 20.75 5.92 -16.46
N PHE A 39 20.42 4.83 -17.15
CA PHE A 39 19.05 4.51 -17.54
C PHE A 39 18.09 4.33 -16.36
N ARG A 40 18.60 4.09 -15.14
CA ARG A 40 17.74 4.03 -13.93
C ARG A 40 17.17 5.39 -13.55
N TYR A 41 17.86 6.49 -13.84
CA TYR A 41 17.34 7.84 -13.57
C TYR A 41 16.18 8.21 -14.48
N MET A 42 16.06 7.61 -15.67
CA MET A 42 14.89 7.80 -16.55
C MET A 42 13.60 7.32 -15.90
N TRP A 43 13.66 6.38 -14.95
CA TRP A 43 12.50 5.96 -14.18
C TRP A 43 11.91 7.11 -13.35
N ILE A 44 12.73 8.06 -12.85
CA ILE A 44 12.22 9.22 -12.11
C ILE A 44 11.29 10.04 -13.00
N VAL A 45 11.72 10.35 -14.22
CA VAL A 45 10.94 11.10 -15.21
C VAL A 45 9.63 10.38 -15.52
N TRP A 46 9.70 9.06 -15.73
CA TRP A 46 8.51 8.23 -15.93
C TRP A 46 7.56 8.28 -14.73
N SER A 47 8.09 8.12 -13.51
CA SER A 47 7.29 8.10 -12.28
C SER A 47 6.59 9.44 -12.04
N ILE A 48 7.29 10.57 -12.27
CA ILE A 48 6.70 11.91 -12.19
C ILE A 48 5.62 12.10 -13.26
N PHE A 49 5.87 11.66 -14.50
CA PHE A 49 4.89 11.76 -15.57
C PHE A 49 3.61 10.98 -15.24
N VAL A 50 3.72 9.70 -14.87
CA VAL A 50 2.59 8.84 -14.51
C VAL A 50 1.83 9.42 -13.31
N PHE A 51 2.55 9.91 -12.30
CA PHE A 51 1.93 10.56 -11.13
C PHE A 51 1.19 11.85 -11.49
N SER A 52 1.78 12.71 -12.34
CA SER A 52 1.14 13.94 -12.81
C SER A 52 -0.16 13.66 -13.57
N ARG A 53 -0.18 12.59 -14.37
CA ARG A 53 -1.39 12.14 -15.08
C ARG A 53 -2.43 11.58 -14.14
N TRP A 54 -2.02 10.82 -13.13
CA TRP A 54 -2.92 10.31 -12.10
C TRP A 54 -3.56 11.46 -11.31
N LEU A 55 -2.80 12.52 -11.01
CA LEU A 55 -3.31 13.74 -10.40
C LEU A 55 -4.29 14.52 -11.28
N GLN A 56 -4.39 14.27 -12.58
CA GLN A 56 -5.33 14.98 -13.47
C GLN A 56 -6.68 14.25 -13.60
N ILE A 57 -6.87 13.10 -12.94
CA ILE A 57 -8.08 12.29 -13.11
C ILE A 57 -9.26 12.93 -12.37
N PRO A 58 -10.32 13.36 -13.09
CA PRO A 58 -11.43 14.14 -12.53
C PRO A 58 -12.24 13.40 -11.46
N ILE A 59 -12.26 12.06 -11.51
CA ILE A 59 -13.01 11.20 -10.58
C ILE A 59 -12.46 11.31 -9.14
N SER A 60 -11.24 11.80 -9.00
CA SER A 60 -10.52 11.85 -7.73
C SER A 60 -10.54 13.23 -7.06
N HIS A 61 -10.91 14.31 -7.77
CA HIS A 61 -10.78 15.70 -7.30
C HIS A 61 -11.87 16.23 -6.36
N GLY A 62 -12.69 15.37 -5.75
CA GLY A 62 -13.49 15.85 -4.63
C GLY A 62 -12.55 16.34 -3.52
N GLU A 63 -12.92 17.40 -2.79
CA GLU A 63 -12.28 17.85 -1.53
C GLU A 63 -12.39 16.79 -0.40
N SER A 64 -12.42 15.52 -0.75
CA SER A 64 -12.52 14.40 0.15
C SER A 64 -11.13 14.08 0.73
N ALA A 65 -11.06 13.93 2.05
CA ALA A 65 -9.86 13.44 2.72
C ALA A 65 -9.35 12.11 2.14
N THR A 66 -10.24 11.31 1.55
CA THR A 66 -9.94 10.07 0.84
C THR A 66 -9.02 10.30 -0.35
N TYR A 67 -9.25 11.34 -1.15
CA TYR A 67 -8.40 11.66 -2.31
C TYR A 67 -6.98 12.00 -1.87
N THR A 68 -6.83 12.98 -0.97
CA THR A 68 -5.53 13.40 -0.43
C THR A 68 -4.78 12.23 0.19
N THR A 69 -5.50 11.33 0.87
CA THR A 69 -4.92 10.10 1.44
C THR A 69 -4.41 9.17 0.35
N LYS A 70 -5.17 8.94 -0.72
CA LYS A 70 -4.73 8.10 -1.85
C LYS A 70 -3.53 8.70 -2.59
N VAL A 71 -3.50 10.02 -2.76
CA VAL A 71 -2.33 10.74 -3.31
C VAL A 71 -1.10 10.48 -2.47
N GLY A 72 -1.21 10.63 -1.14
CA GLY A 72 -0.11 10.41 -0.20
C GLY A 72 0.38 8.96 -0.20
N ILE A 73 -0.55 7.99 -0.22
CA ILE A 73 -0.21 6.56 -0.31
C ILE A 73 0.55 6.26 -1.60
N GLN A 74 0.09 6.78 -2.75
CA GLN A 74 0.77 6.57 -4.03
C GLN A 74 2.19 7.15 -4.03
N LEU A 75 2.35 8.36 -3.49
CA LEU A 75 3.66 9.00 -3.36
C LEU A 75 4.62 8.18 -2.50
N PHE A 76 4.19 7.73 -1.32
CA PHE A 76 5.05 6.98 -0.41
C PHE A 76 5.31 5.54 -0.86
N MET A 77 4.26 4.80 -1.16
CA MET A 77 4.35 3.35 -1.39
C MET A 77 4.93 3.01 -2.76
N VAL A 78 4.76 3.89 -3.76
CA VAL A 78 5.19 3.58 -5.13
C VAL A 78 6.40 4.43 -5.53
N ILE A 79 6.35 5.74 -5.29
CA ILE A 79 7.43 6.65 -5.74
C ILE A 79 8.62 6.59 -4.78
N ILE A 80 8.41 6.82 -3.49
CA ILE A 80 9.53 6.84 -2.52
C ILE A 80 10.12 5.44 -2.35
N HIS A 81 9.27 4.42 -2.21
CA HIS A 81 9.74 3.04 -2.15
C HIS A 81 10.42 2.61 -3.46
N GLY A 82 9.88 3.00 -4.62
CA GLY A 82 10.52 2.72 -5.91
C GLY A 82 11.87 3.41 -6.07
N PHE A 83 11.99 4.66 -5.59
CA PHE A 83 13.25 5.39 -5.54
C PHE A 83 14.28 4.66 -4.68
N ASN A 84 13.85 4.14 -3.53
CA ASN A 84 14.69 3.31 -2.68
C ASN A 84 15.17 2.04 -3.41
N LEU A 85 14.29 1.29 -4.07
CA LEU A 85 14.65 0.02 -4.70
C LEU A 85 15.42 0.16 -6.04
N ILE A 86 15.27 1.28 -6.73
CA ILE A 86 15.91 1.49 -8.03
C ILE A 86 17.25 2.22 -7.89
N LEU A 87 17.32 3.22 -7.00
CA LEU A 87 18.44 4.17 -6.93
C LEU A 87 19.22 4.11 -5.62
N VAL A 88 18.57 4.16 -4.45
CA VAL A 88 19.28 4.22 -3.15
C VAL A 88 19.89 2.87 -2.79
N ASN A 89 19.06 1.83 -2.82
CA ASN A 89 19.41 0.42 -2.58
C ASN A 89 19.08 -0.37 -3.86
N PRO A 90 19.86 -0.18 -4.93
CA PRO A 90 19.53 -0.66 -6.26
C PRO A 90 19.45 -2.19 -6.30
N LEU A 91 18.26 -2.70 -6.60
CA LEU A 91 18.03 -4.12 -6.87
C LEU A 91 18.74 -4.55 -8.14
N ASP A 92 19.25 -5.78 -8.16
CA ASP A 92 19.87 -6.38 -9.33
C ASP A 92 19.31 -7.76 -9.62
N LYS A 93 19.29 -8.11 -10.91
CA LYS A 93 18.83 -9.41 -11.38
C LYS A 93 19.58 -10.56 -10.74
N HIS A 94 20.90 -10.43 -10.56
CA HIS A 94 21.71 -11.48 -9.94
C HIS A 94 21.32 -11.72 -8.48
N GLU A 95 21.08 -10.64 -7.73
CA GLU A 95 20.63 -10.71 -6.34
C GLU A 95 19.24 -11.36 -6.25
N LEU A 96 18.33 -11.00 -7.16
CA LEU A 96 16.98 -11.57 -7.23
C LEU A 96 16.95 -13.07 -7.60
N LEU A 97 17.95 -13.53 -8.36
CA LEU A 97 18.15 -14.96 -8.66
C LEU A 97 18.73 -15.70 -7.44
N GLN A 98 19.69 -15.09 -6.74
CA GLN A 98 20.29 -15.69 -5.53
C GLN A 98 19.26 -15.85 -4.41
N THR A 99 18.36 -14.88 -4.26
CA THR A 99 17.30 -14.89 -3.23
C THR A 99 16.11 -15.77 -3.60
N LYS A 100 16.14 -16.40 -4.79
CA LYS A 100 15.03 -17.20 -5.36
C LYS A 100 13.72 -16.41 -5.42
N THR A 101 13.80 -15.09 -5.53
CA THR A 101 12.64 -14.24 -5.82
C THR A 101 12.22 -14.42 -7.28
N ILE A 102 13.18 -14.75 -8.15
CA ILE A 102 12.97 -15.08 -9.56
C ILE A 102 13.68 -16.39 -9.88
N ASP A 103 13.10 -17.21 -10.75
CA ASP A 103 13.76 -18.40 -11.26
C ASP A 103 14.36 -18.15 -12.65
N SER A 104 15.55 -18.70 -12.91
CA SER A 104 16.18 -18.59 -14.23
C SER A 104 15.30 -19.13 -15.36
N LYS A 105 14.49 -20.15 -15.06
CA LYS A 105 13.56 -20.82 -16.00
C LYS A 105 12.29 -20.02 -16.29
N ASP A 106 11.96 -19.00 -15.51
CA ASP A 106 10.72 -18.23 -15.72
C ASP A 106 10.75 -17.42 -17.02
N HIS A 107 9.61 -17.33 -17.70
CA HIS A 107 9.43 -16.42 -18.83
C HIS A 107 9.53 -14.95 -18.39
N PHE A 108 9.93 -14.08 -19.31
CA PHE A 108 10.13 -12.65 -19.02
C PHE A 108 8.90 -11.94 -18.40
N PRO A 109 7.65 -12.19 -18.82
CA PRO A 109 6.47 -11.61 -18.17
C PRO A 109 6.31 -12.05 -16.71
N CYS A 110 6.55 -13.34 -16.42
CA CYS A 110 6.52 -13.88 -15.06
C CYS A 110 7.61 -13.23 -14.19
N LYS A 111 8.84 -13.10 -14.71
CA LYS A 111 9.93 -12.38 -14.03
C LYS A 111 9.55 -10.93 -13.73
N THR A 112 8.96 -10.25 -14.70
CA THR A 112 8.55 -8.84 -14.56
C THR A 112 7.46 -8.69 -13.51
N TYR A 113 6.46 -9.57 -13.48
CA TYR A 113 5.45 -9.60 -12.42
C TYR A 113 6.07 -9.88 -11.04
N LYS A 114 6.95 -10.88 -10.93
CA LYS A 114 7.69 -11.23 -9.71
C LYS A 114 8.49 -10.04 -9.16
N VAL A 115 9.05 -9.19 -10.01
CA VAL A 115 9.75 -7.96 -9.57
C VAL A 115 8.79 -6.82 -9.30
N ALA A 116 7.77 -6.62 -10.13
CA ALA A 116 6.78 -5.55 -9.97
C ALA A 116 6.04 -5.66 -8.63
N ARG A 117 5.78 -6.88 -8.17
CA ARG A 117 5.17 -7.11 -6.85
C ARG A 117 6.01 -6.54 -5.69
N LEU A 118 7.35 -6.46 -5.82
CA LEU A 118 8.23 -5.95 -4.75
C LEU A 118 8.00 -4.46 -4.46
N PHE A 119 7.48 -3.72 -5.44
CA PHE A 119 7.11 -2.32 -5.27
C PHE A 119 5.77 -2.17 -4.53
N ILE A 120 4.96 -3.22 -4.47
CA ILE A 120 3.70 -3.26 -3.73
C ILE A 120 3.91 -3.92 -2.35
N TYR A 121 4.89 -4.85 -2.25
CA TYR A 121 5.18 -5.61 -1.03
C TYR A 121 6.10 -4.84 -0.11
N LEU A 122 5.51 -4.10 0.80
CA LEU A 122 6.25 -3.37 1.84
C LEU A 122 6.98 -4.30 2.82
N ARG A 123 6.57 -5.57 2.88
CA ARG A 123 7.18 -6.59 3.76
C ARG A 123 8.43 -7.23 3.19
N GLY A 124 8.70 -7.10 1.89
CA GLY A 124 9.88 -7.69 1.24
C GLY A 124 10.03 -9.19 1.48
N VAL A 125 8.94 -9.97 1.39
CA VAL A 125 8.97 -11.41 1.69
C VAL A 125 9.93 -12.15 0.75
N ARG A 126 10.77 -13.05 1.29
CA ARG A 126 11.83 -13.78 0.54
C ARG A 126 12.87 -12.85 -0.08
N THR A 127 13.18 -11.76 0.61
CA THR A 127 14.26 -10.84 0.22
C THR A 127 15.23 -10.63 1.38
N PRO A 128 16.50 -10.23 1.13
CA PRO A 128 17.49 -9.95 2.18
C PRO A 128 17.07 -8.85 3.16
N TRP A 129 16.23 -7.91 2.71
CA TRP A 129 15.72 -6.81 3.52
C TRP A 129 14.36 -7.11 4.18
N GLN A 130 13.89 -8.37 4.12
CA GLN A 130 12.73 -8.79 4.90
C GLN A 130 12.98 -8.48 6.38
N VAL A 131 12.05 -7.74 7.00
CA VAL A 131 12.21 -7.36 8.40
C VAL A 131 12.25 -8.60 9.28
N LYS A 132 13.37 -8.79 9.98
CA LYS A 132 13.62 -9.94 10.84
C LYS A 132 12.77 -9.87 12.11
N ARG A 133 12.39 -11.04 12.64
CA ARG A 133 11.64 -11.22 13.91
C ARG A 133 10.20 -10.74 13.90
N ILE A 134 9.60 -10.57 12.72
CA ILE A 134 8.16 -10.34 12.56
C ILE A 134 7.49 -11.69 12.28
N PRO A 135 6.39 -12.04 12.97
CA PRO A 135 5.65 -13.25 12.65
C PRO A 135 5.14 -13.20 11.20
N SER A 136 5.38 -14.26 10.42
CA SER A 136 4.90 -14.35 9.04
C SER A 136 3.37 -14.33 8.99
N HIS A 137 2.72 -15.15 9.80
CA HIS A 137 1.26 -15.18 9.91
C HIS A 137 0.82 -15.24 11.37
N PRO A 138 -0.43 -14.83 11.66
CA PRO A 138 -1.04 -15.02 12.97
C PRO A 138 -0.90 -16.46 13.44
N LYS A 139 -0.67 -16.67 14.75
CA LYS A 139 -0.44 -18.00 15.35
C LYS A 139 -1.48 -19.05 14.95
N TYR A 140 -2.73 -18.65 14.71
CA TYR A 140 -3.80 -19.56 14.29
C TYR A 140 -3.66 -20.08 12.84
N LEU A 141 -3.02 -19.31 11.94
CA LEU A 141 -2.69 -19.74 10.57
C LEU A 141 -1.33 -20.46 10.53
N ALA A 142 -0.43 -20.10 11.44
CA ALA A 142 0.92 -20.65 11.53
C ALA A 142 1.01 -21.91 12.41
N GLN A 143 -0.11 -22.58 12.70
CA GLN A 143 -0.17 -23.69 13.68
C GLN A 143 0.73 -24.88 13.33
N GLN A 144 1.26 -24.98 12.11
CA GLN A 144 2.32 -25.91 11.77
C GLN A 144 3.40 -25.23 10.92
N PRO A 145 4.69 -25.29 11.32
CA PRO A 145 5.80 -24.66 10.59
C PRO A 145 6.05 -25.21 9.17
N LYS A 146 5.35 -26.29 8.76
CA LYS A 146 5.45 -26.92 7.44
C LYS A 146 4.12 -27.04 6.68
N ALA A 147 2.97 -26.73 7.30
CA ALA A 147 1.69 -26.82 6.60
C ALA A 147 1.47 -25.56 5.76
N GLN A 148 1.19 -25.75 4.47
CA GLN A 148 0.79 -24.68 3.58
C GLN A 148 -0.54 -24.08 4.06
N ILE A 149 -0.65 -22.77 4.09
CA ILE A 149 -1.87 -22.08 4.51
C ILE A 149 -2.94 -22.35 3.46
N SER A 150 -4.11 -22.84 3.91
CA SER A 150 -5.24 -23.05 3.01
C SER A 150 -5.67 -21.74 2.36
N ARG A 151 -5.75 -21.74 1.02
CA ARG A 151 -6.14 -20.59 0.19
C ARG A 151 -7.49 -20.03 0.62
N ASN A 152 -8.47 -20.91 0.83
CA ASN A 152 -9.83 -20.49 1.19
C ASN A 152 -9.86 -19.83 2.57
N THR A 153 -9.16 -20.41 3.55
CA THR A 153 -9.06 -19.85 4.90
C THR A 153 -8.40 -18.47 4.89
N PHE A 154 -7.34 -18.29 4.07
CA PHE A 154 -6.71 -17.00 3.88
C PHE A 154 -7.68 -15.99 3.26
N LEU A 155 -8.32 -16.33 2.13
CA LEU A 155 -9.21 -15.43 1.41
C LEU A 155 -10.42 -14.99 2.24
N ILE A 156 -11.08 -15.93 2.93
CA ILE A 156 -12.22 -15.64 3.82
C ILE A 156 -11.80 -14.64 4.89
N ARG A 157 -10.63 -14.85 5.51
CA ARG A 157 -10.10 -13.94 6.52
C ARG A 157 -9.78 -12.56 5.95
N GLN A 158 -9.11 -12.49 4.80
CA GLN A 158 -8.78 -11.21 4.17
C GLN A 158 -10.06 -10.44 3.82
N ALA A 159 -11.06 -11.12 3.27
CA ALA A 159 -12.36 -10.54 2.93
C ALA A 159 -13.12 -10.06 4.17
N ALA A 160 -13.14 -10.85 5.26
CA ALA A 160 -13.79 -10.46 6.51
C ALA A 160 -13.15 -9.20 7.12
N ILE A 161 -11.82 -9.11 7.13
CA ILE A 161 -11.13 -7.91 7.65
C ILE A 161 -11.32 -6.72 6.72
N LEU A 162 -11.27 -6.94 5.41
CA LEU A 162 -11.55 -5.88 4.42
C LEU A 162 -12.96 -5.31 4.62
N ALA A 163 -13.97 -6.17 4.78
CA ALA A 163 -15.34 -5.76 5.06
C ALA A 163 -15.43 -4.96 6.38
N TRP A 164 -14.76 -5.41 7.43
CA TRP A 164 -14.70 -4.70 8.70
C TRP A 164 -14.06 -3.31 8.58
N LEU A 165 -12.90 -3.21 7.92
CA LEU A 165 -12.20 -1.94 7.71
C LEU A 165 -13.01 -0.98 6.84
N TYR A 166 -13.68 -1.50 5.81
CA TYR A 166 -14.58 -0.72 4.98
C TYR A 166 -15.75 -0.15 5.79
N LEU A 167 -16.40 -0.96 6.62
CA LEU A 167 -17.47 -0.50 7.52
C LEU A 167 -16.94 0.54 8.51
N PHE A 168 -15.76 0.33 9.09
CA PHE A 168 -15.12 1.29 9.97
C PHE A 168 -14.88 2.64 9.29
N LEU A 169 -14.33 2.66 8.08
CA LEU A 169 -14.11 3.90 7.32
C LEU A 169 -15.44 4.56 6.91
N ASN A 170 -16.46 3.79 6.55
CA ASN A 170 -17.75 4.33 6.18
C ASN A 170 -18.48 4.95 7.39
N CYS A 171 -18.46 4.27 8.54
CA CYS A 171 -19.02 4.81 9.79
C CYS A 171 -18.30 6.08 10.24
N THR A 172 -16.96 6.09 10.23
CA THR A 172 -16.18 7.28 10.61
C THR A 172 -16.40 8.44 9.64
N GLY A 173 -16.48 8.17 8.34
CA GLY A 173 -16.83 9.18 7.33
C GLY A 173 -18.24 9.75 7.53
N TYR A 174 -19.23 8.90 7.81
CA TYR A 174 -20.61 9.31 8.08
C TYR A 174 -20.70 10.19 9.35
N LEU A 175 -20.03 9.79 10.43
CA LEU A 175 -19.98 10.56 11.66
C LEU A 175 -19.27 11.91 11.46
N ALA A 176 -18.14 11.92 10.76
CA ALA A 176 -17.40 13.15 10.47
C ALA A 176 -18.20 14.15 9.61
N ALA A 177 -19.01 13.65 8.66
CA ALA A 177 -19.89 14.49 7.85
C ALA A 177 -21.03 15.10 8.68
N ARG A 178 -21.52 14.38 9.70
CA ARG A 178 -22.59 14.85 10.58
C ARG A 178 -22.10 15.88 11.60
N ASP A 179 -20.87 15.73 12.09
CA ASP A 179 -20.26 16.59 13.12
C ASP A 179 -19.55 17.84 12.55
N SER A 180 -20.10 18.38 11.47
CA SER A 180 -19.59 19.51 10.68
C SER A 180 -19.55 20.86 11.42
N SER A 181 -19.57 20.88 12.75
CA SER A 181 -19.38 22.08 13.58
C SER A 181 -18.05 22.10 14.34
N LEU A 182 -17.47 20.94 14.67
CA LEU A 182 -16.21 20.82 15.45
C LEU A 182 -14.97 20.53 14.59
N LEU A 183 -15.14 19.89 13.44
CA LEU A 183 -14.06 19.48 12.52
C LEU A 183 -14.05 20.26 11.19
N SER A 184 -15.03 21.12 10.95
CA SER A 184 -15.33 21.74 9.66
C SER A 184 -14.58 23.04 9.36
N LYS A 185 -13.90 23.62 10.34
CA LYS A 185 -12.88 24.62 10.04
C LYS A 185 -11.60 23.84 9.79
N PRO A 186 -11.25 23.56 8.53
CA PRO A 186 -9.94 23.00 8.30
C PRO A 186 -8.96 24.05 8.79
N VAL A 187 -8.15 23.69 9.77
CA VAL A 187 -7.16 24.64 10.26
C VAL A 187 -5.95 24.64 9.33
N TYR A 188 -6.18 25.11 8.12
CA TYR A 188 -5.16 25.39 7.12
C TYR A 188 -4.52 26.77 7.33
N GLY A 189 -4.94 27.51 8.35
CA GLY A 189 -4.24 28.73 8.77
C GLY A 189 -2.84 28.37 9.26
N LEU A 190 -1.82 28.88 8.56
CA LEU A 190 -0.40 28.80 8.93
C LEU A 190 -0.08 29.56 10.25
N ASP A 191 -1.09 30.12 10.92
CA ASP A 191 -1.01 30.80 12.22
C ASP A 191 -0.78 29.80 13.37
N TYR A 192 0.23 28.94 13.27
CA TYR A 192 0.64 28.01 14.33
C TYR A 192 1.04 28.73 15.63
N LEU A 193 1.40 30.01 15.53
CA LEU A 193 1.89 30.82 16.65
C LEU A 193 0.77 31.44 17.50
N ARG A 194 -0.48 31.48 17.03
CA ARG A 194 -1.63 32.14 17.70
C ARG A 194 -2.75 31.16 18.09
N VAL A 195 -2.42 29.88 18.23
CA VAL A 195 -3.38 28.79 18.48
C VAL A 195 -3.60 28.59 19.98
N SER A 196 -4.85 28.48 20.44
CA SER A 196 -5.15 28.18 21.84
C SER A 196 -4.67 26.78 22.24
N LYS A 197 -4.45 26.55 23.54
CA LYS A 197 -4.06 25.23 24.08
C LYS A 197 -5.11 24.15 23.76
N GLU A 198 -6.39 24.50 23.83
CA GLU A 198 -7.53 23.61 23.52
C GLU A 198 -7.53 23.21 22.05
N GLU A 199 -7.22 24.15 21.17
CA GLU A 199 -7.17 23.91 19.73
C GLU A 199 -5.96 23.03 19.37
N TRP A 200 -4.80 23.24 20.01
CA TRP A 200 -3.66 22.34 19.88
C TRP A 200 -4.00 20.91 20.33
N ARG A 201 -4.72 20.74 21.44
CA ARG A 201 -5.18 19.42 21.90
C ARG A 201 -6.04 18.72 20.84
N ILE A 202 -7.02 19.43 20.28
CA ILE A 202 -7.89 18.89 19.22
C ILE A 202 -7.07 18.52 18.00
N ARG A 203 -6.18 19.40 17.51
CA ARG A 203 -5.33 19.14 16.34
C ARG A 203 -4.44 17.92 16.54
N ILE A 204 -3.80 17.78 17.70
CA ILE A 204 -2.93 16.64 18.01
C ILE A 204 -3.77 15.36 18.05
N MET A 205 -4.91 15.36 18.77
CA MET A 205 -5.75 14.17 18.89
C MET A 205 -6.33 13.74 17.54
N THR A 206 -6.87 14.68 16.74
CA THR A 206 -7.38 14.39 15.40
C THR A 206 -6.26 13.87 14.48
N SER A 207 -5.05 14.44 14.56
CA SER A 207 -3.90 13.97 13.79
C SER A 207 -3.50 12.55 14.19
N LEU A 208 -3.44 12.25 15.48
CA LEU A 208 -3.12 10.90 15.97
C LEU A 208 -4.17 9.89 15.54
N ILE A 209 -5.47 10.22 15.66
CA ILE A 209 -6.56 9.35 15.20
C ILE A 209 -6.48 9.14 13.68
N PHE A 210 -6.23 10.20 12.92
CA PHE A 210 -6.06 10.11 11.48
C PHE A 210 -4.91 9.16 11.10
N TRP A 211 -3.73 9.32 11.71
CA TRP A 211 -2.57 8.48 11.41
C TRP A 211 -2.74 7.03 11.85
N PHE A 212 -3.12 6.80 13.12
CA PHE A 212 -3.13 5.46 13.71
C PHE A 212 -4.37 4.65 13.36
N ALA A 213 -5.51 5.28 13.07
CA ALA A 213 -6.74 4.60 12.70
C ALA A 213 -7.05 4.73 11.21
N PHE A 214 -7.24 5.96 10.70
CA PHE A 214 -7.73 6.17 9.33
C PHE A 214 -6.69 5.75 8.27
N LEU A 215 -5.49 6.33 8.30
CA LEU A 215 -4.43 6.04 7.33
C LEU A 215 -4.01 4.58 7.38
N ARG A 216 -3.86 4.03 8.60
CA ARG A 216 -3.60 2.61 8.81
C ARG A 216 -4.67 1.73 8.14
N ALA A 217 -5.95 2.02 8.36
CA ALA A 217 -7.05 1.28 7.74
C ALA A 217 -7.04 1.41 6.22
N ALA A 218 -6.83 2.62 5.69
CA ALA A 218 -6.77 2.86 4.25
C ALA A 218 -5.65 2.06 3.57
N VAL A 219 -4.45 2.04 4.17
CA VAL A 219 -3.30 1.26 3.68
C VAL A 219 -3.56 -0.25 3.81
N ASP A 220 -4.15 -0.71 4.91
CA ASP A 220 -4.46 -2.14 5.10
C ASP A 220 -5.53 -2.60 4.11
N ILE A 221 -6.52 -1.76 3.77
CA ILE A 221 -7.51 -2.04 2.71
C ILE A 221 -6.82 -2.27 1.36
N ASP A 222 -5.93 -1.36 0.94
CA ASP A 222 -5.24 -1.49 -0.35
C ASP A 222 -4.40 -2.77 -0.41
N TYR A 223 -3.64 -3.03 0.67
CA TYR A 223 -2.83 -4.24 0.79
C TYR A 223 -3.66 -5.52 0.76
N ARG A 224 -4.81 -5.55 1.49
CA ARG A 224 -5.69 -6.72 1.52
C ARG A 224 -6.38 -6.95 0.19
N THR A 225 -6.87 -5.90 -0.46
CA THR A 225 -7.47 -5.99 -1.80
C THR A 225 -6.46 -6.58 -2.78
N ALA A 226 -5.22 -6.09 -2.79
CA ALA A 226 -4.16 -6.66 -3.63
C ALA A 226 -3.90 -8.14 -3.29
N SER A 227 -3.86 -8.51 -2.01
CA SER A 227 -3.67 -9.90 -1.59
C SER A 227 -4.80 -10.84 -2.03
N ILE A 228 -6.06 -10.38 -1.99
CA ILE A 228 -7.22 -11.15 -2.44
C ILE A 228 -7.16 -11.35 -3.94
N LEU A 229 -6.83 -10.31 -4.72
CA LEU A 229 -6.71 -10.41 -6.17
C LEU A 229 -5.59 -11.37 -6.57
N CYS A 230 -4.40 -11.25 -5.97
CA CYS A 230 -3.25 -12.06 -6.37
C CYS A 230 -3.35 -13.52 -5.91
N VAL A 231 -3.82 -13.77 -4.68
CA VAL A 231 -4.01 -15.13 -4.16
C VAL A 231 -5.26 -15.79 -4.77
N GLY A 232 -6.32 -15.02 -5.00
CA GLY A 232 -7.58 -15.49 -5.59
C GLY A 232 -7.41 -15.92 -7.05
N THR A 233 -6.63 -15.18 -7.84
CA THR A 233 -6.26 -15.57 -9.22
C THR A 233 -5.18 -16.65 -9.29
N GLY A 234 -4.58 -17.02 -8.16
CA GLY A 234 -3.53 -18.03 -8.09
C GLY A 234 -2.15 -17.56 -8.56
N LEU A 235 -1.96 -16.24 -8.73
CA LEU A 235 -0.66 -15.65 -9.06
C LEU A 235 0.35 -15.78 -7.91
N ASP A 236 -0.14 -15.72 -6.67
CA ASP A 236 0.66 -15.78 -5.45
C ASP A 236 0.10 -16.79 -4.45
N THR A 237 0.96 -17.22 -3.52
CA THR A 237 0.54 -18.07 -2.40
C THR A 237 0.22 -17.23 -1.16
N PRO A 238 -0.65 -17.70 -0.24
CA PRO A 238 -0.97 -16.97 0.99
C PRO A 238 0.27 -16.56 1.81
N GLU A 239 1.33 -17.36 1.79
CA GLU A 239 2.59 -17.13 2.51
C GLU A 239 3.36 -15.91 2.00
N GLU A 240 3.09 -15.47 0.78
CA GLU A 240 3.71 -14.30 0.16
C GLU A 240 3.06 -13.00 0.63
N TRP A 241 1.89 -13.09 1.26
CA TRP A 241 1.07 -11.96 1.72
C TRP A 241 0.86 -11.98 3.25
N PRO A 242 1.93 -11.85 4.06
CA PRO A 242 1.80 -11.71 5.50
C PRO A 242 1.03 -10.43 5.85
N PRO A 243 0.34 -10.34 6.99
CA PRO A 243 -0.31 -9.10 7.40
C PRO A 243 0.66 -7.92 7.41
N LEU A 244 0.27 -6.80 6.81
CA LEU A 244 1.12 -5.61 6.75
C LEU A 244 1.37 -4.99 8.12
N PHE A 245 0.37 -5.08 9.00
CA PHE A 245 0.41 -4.52 10.33
C PHE A 245 0.24 -5.60 11.40
N GLY A 246 0.79 -5.34 12.59
CA GLY A 246 0.57 -6.15 13.78
C GLY A 246 -0.81 -5.92 14.40
N ARG A 247 -1.08 -6.54 15.56
CA ARG A 247 -2.34 -6.36 16.28
C ARG A 247 -2.44 -4.94 16.83
N ALA A 248 -3.55 -4.26 16.58
CA ALA A 248 -3.76 -2.88 17.04
C ALA A 248 -3.61 -2.74 18.58
N ARG A 249 -4.04 -3.75 19.35
CA ARG A 249 -3.90 -3.77 20.83
C ARG A 249 -2.46 -3.91 21.32
N GLU A 250 -1.56 -4.44 20.49
CA GLU A 250 -0.16 -4.68 20.85
C GLU A 250 0.76 -3.58 20.29
N ALA A 251 0.21 -2.54 19.64
CA ALA A 251 0.94 -1.48 18.95
C ALA A 251 1.56 -0.41 19.89
N TYR A 252 2.10 -0.83 21.04
CA TYR A 252 2.81 0.04 22.00
C TYR A 252 4.29 0.26 21.63
N THR A 253 4.78 -0.39 20.57
CA THR A 253 6.08 -0.09 19.94
C THR A 253 5.89 0.04 18.43
N LEU A 254 6.79 0.79 17.77
CA LEU A 254 6.81 0.89 16.31
C LEU A 254 6.94 -0.50 15.67
N ARG A 255 7.73 -1.40 16.27
CA ARG A 255 7.87 -2.79 15.81
C ARG A 255 6.51 -3.48 15.83
N ASN A 256 5.81 -3.52 16.95
CA ASN A 256 4.51 -4.20 17.04
C ASN A 256 3.39 -3.54 16.23
N PHE A 257 3.47 -2.22 16.01
CA PHE A 257 2.53 -1.52 15.12
C PHE A 257 2.61 -2.08 13.71
N TRP A 258 3.84 -2.20 13.21
CA TRP A 258 4.12 -2.81 11.92
C TRP A 258 4.03 -4.32 11.97
N GLY A 259 4.21 -4.99 13.11
CA GLY A 259 4.19 -6.45 13.28
C GLY A 259 5.41 -6.92 14.05
#